data_AF-A1WWU1-F1
#
_entry.id   AF-A1WWU1-F1
#
_cell.length_a   1.000
_cell.length_b   1.000
_cell.length_c   1.000
_cell.angle_alpha   90.00
_cell.angle_beta   90.00
_cell.angle_gamma   90.00
#
_symmetry.space_group_name_H-M   'P 1'
#
loop_
_entity.id
_entity.type
_entity.pdbx_description
1 polymer ?
#
loop_
_entity_poly.entity_id
_entity_poly.type
_entity_poly.pdbx_seq_one_letter_code
_entity_poly.pdbx_strand_id
1 'polypeptide(L)'
;MIGAMALTGISIVATVLALLIWAVAASYERQAEGLNAQVARDVKYWQRGAAIFFIISLLPSLISRPAPDLPRAVYETLSGLAPVFLLFGLLCFGAALSKLIPAWRRHREAREREQRRRQVAARGGPYPELSAALADSIRQCLPELEVATDQHSPEGHHASLVIESPMEQQRYVIYALPREHLHLDGGRGVNPNAVRRACETAAAFSGRPILWAPMPSHGTPQGYAAEGSSELRPYIVEGKDIHLAETVKKFDLAARSERRRRETREAARAASEGDPRHHIPIRSETSSDRGRRQHDRESWERFNLLAPRHPHIVEEVERRTRELCDRCLMQIPEGNGEVVVTDHDHICKNDASVRIALNEGNETLTQHMPDCGQCHYETPELYEECLSRLTLVHSGRCPANPDDPEEIERQQEYEQRARMEALGRSFRE
;
A
#
# COMPACT_ATOMS: atom_id res chain seq x y z
N MET A 1 -33.13 -2.66 -71.49
CA MET A 1 -33.87 -3.18 -70.32
C MET A 1 -32.94 -3.78 -69.26
N ILE A 2 -32.00 -4.66 -69.63
CA ILE A 2 -31.05 -5.30 -68.69
C ILE A 2 -30.17 -4.27 -67.92
N GLY A 3 -29.66 -3.24 -68.59
CA GLY A 3 -28.81 -2.21 -67.95
C GLY A 3 -29.52 -1.37 -66.88
N ALA A 4 -30.80 -1.02 -67.07
CA ALA A 4 -31.55 -0.21 -66.11
C ALA A 4 -31.91 -1.01 -64.83
N MET A 5 -32.23 -2.29 -64.97
CA MET A 5 -32.50 -3.17 -63.81
C MET A 5 -31.23 -3.50 -63.01
N ALA A 6 -30.07 -3.58 -63.67
CA ALA A 6 -28.79 -3.74 -62.98
C ALA A 6 -28.40 -2.47 -62.18
N LEU A 7 -28.59 -1.29 -62.77
CA LEU A 7 -28.31 0.01 -62.13
C LEU A 7 -29.17 0.26 -60.87
N THR A 8 -30.44 -0.11 -60.91
CA THR A 8 -31.34 0.00 -59.76
C THR A 8 -31.00 -1.01 -58.66
N GLY A 9 -30.70 -2.26 -59.03
CA GLY A 9 -30.25 -3.28 -58.10
C GLY A 9 -28.97 -2.87 -57.35
N ILE A 10 -27.97 -2.34 -58.06
CA ILE A 10 -26.73 -1.83 -57.46
C ILE A 10 -27.00 -0.66 -56.53
N SER A 11 -27.85 0.30 -56.93
CA SER A 11 -28.15 1.48 -56.11
C SER A 11 -28.92 1.12 -54.83
N ILE A 12 -29.86 0.17 -54.89
CA ILE A 12 -30.60 -0.32 -53.70
C ILE A 12 -29.63 -0.98 -52.72
N VAL A 13 -28.79 -1.91 -53.20
CA VAL A 13 -27.81 -2.62 -52.37
C VAL A 13 -26.81 -1.63 -51.75
N ALA A 14 -26.31 -0.67 -52.53
CA ALA A 14 -25.40 0.36 -52.06
C ALA A 14 -26.03 1.30 -51.01
N THR A 15 -27.31 1.64 -51.16
CA THR A 15 -28.06 2.43 -50.17
C THR A 15 -28.22 1.68 -48.85
N VAL A 16 -28.60 0.40 -48.91
CA VAL A 16 -28.74 -0.45 -47.71
C VAL A 16 -27.39 -0.61 -46.99
N LEU A 17 -26.31 -0.86 -47.74
CA LEU A 17 -24.95 -0.92 -47.20
C LEU A 17 -24.53 0.40 -46.54
N ALA A 18 -24.80 1.55 -47.17
CA ALA A 18 -24.48 2.85 -46.60
C ALA A 18 -25.21 3.10 -45.27
N LEU A 19 -26.50 2.72 -45.17
CA LEU A 19 -27.29 2.85 -43.94
C LEU A 19 -26.81 1.89 -42.83
N LEU A 20 -26.45 0.65 -43.18
CA LEU A 20 -25.91 -0.32 -42.21
C LEU A 20 -24.59 0.17 -41.60
N ILE A 21 -23.67 0.66 -42.43
CA ILE A 21 -22.40 1.17 -41.91
C ILE A 21 -22.62 2.46 -41.11
N TRP A 22 -23.63 3.28 -41.45
CA TRP A 22 -24.02 4.43 -40.65
C TRP A 22 -24.50 4.04 -39.25
N ALA A 23 -25.31 2.98 -39.14
CA ALA A 23 -25.75 2.45 -37.85
C ALA A 23 -24.57 1.92 -37.02
N VAL A 24 -23.61 1.23 -37.65
CA VAL A 24 -22.38 0.76 -37.00
C VAL A 24 -21.51 1.94 -36.52
N ALA A 25 -21.32 2.95 -37.35
CA ALA A 25 -20.59 4.17 -36.99
C ALA A 25 -21.29 4.94 -35.86
N ALA A 26 -22.62 4.94 -35.82
CA ALA A 26 -23.41 5.56 -34.76
C ALA A 26 -23.32 4.82 -33.42
N SER A 27 -23.28 3.50 -33.44
CA SER A 27 -23.01 2.69 -32.25
C SER A 27 -21.59 2.91 -31.75
N TYR A 28 -20.61 2.96 -32.66
CA TYR A 28 -19.21 3.20 -32.35
C TYR A 28 -18.96 4.58 -31.74
N GLU A 29 -19.56 5.66 -32.27
CA GLU A 29 -19.41 7.01 -31.71
C GLU A 29 -19.89 7.11 -30.25
N ARG A 30 -20.98 6.41 -29.90
CA ARG A 30 -21.48 6.42 -28.50
C ARG A 30 -20.51 5.75 -27.52
N GLN A 31 -19.61 4.91 -28.01
CA GLN A 31 -18.65 4.17 -27.19
C GLN A 31 -17.23 4.74 -27.28
N ALA A 32 -16.97 5.71 -28.15
CA ALA A 32 -15.64 6.20 -28.47
C ALA A 32 -15.40 7.60 -27.91
N GLU A 33 -14.22 7.82 -27.33
CA GLU A 33 -13.79 9.13 -26.81
C GLU A 33 -12.65 9.73 -27.68
N GLY A 34 -12.54 11.06 -27.66
CA GLY A 34 -11.45 11.81 -28.30
C GLY A 34 -11.33 11.62 -29.82
N LEU A 35 -10.13 11.25 -30.28
CA LEU A 35 -9.76 11.16 -31.70
C LEU A 35 -10.61 10.12 -32.47
N ASN A 36 -11.10 9.08 -31.79
CA ASN A 36 -11.96 8.05 -32.38
C ASN A 36 -13.39 8.56 -32.62
N ALA A 37 -13.89 9.47 -31.78
CA ALA A 37 -15.19 10.13 -31.99
C ALA A 37 -15.15 11.08 -33.21
N GLN A 38 -14.01 11.71 -33.48
CA GLN A 38 -13.84 12.55 -34.66
C GLN A 38 -13.85 11.72 -35.96
N VAL A 39 -13.17 10.57 -35.98
CA VAL A 39 -13.23 9.64 -37.12
C VAL A 39 -14.66 9.12 -37.35
N ALA A 40 -15.41 8.83 -36.27
CA ALA A 40 -16.80 8.39 -36.39
C ALA A 40 -17.71 9.47 -37.01
N ARG A 41 -17.53 10.74 -36.63
CA ARG A 41 -18.25 11.88 -37.22
C ARG A 41 -17.92 12.08 -38.70
N ASP A 42 -16.65 11.97 -39.07
CA ASP A 42 -16.21 12.03 -40.46
C ASP A 42 -16.84 10.91 -41.31
N VAL A 43 -16.82 9.67 -40.83
CA VAL A 43 -17.43 8.52 -41.52
C VAL A 43 -18.93 8.75 -41.72
N LYS A 44 -19.64 9.28 -40.73
CA LYS A 44 -21.07 9.64 -40.86
C LYS A 44 -21.32 10.72 -41.91
N TYR A 45 -20.45 11.74 -41.98
CA TYR A 45 -20.58 12.81 -42.97
C TYR A 45 -20.46 12.27 -44.41
N TRP A 46 -19.42 11.47 -44.67
CA TRP A 46 -19.22 10.84 -45.98
C TRP A 46 -20.35 9.86 -46.36
N GLN A 47 -20.92 9.16 -45.38
CA GLN A 47 -22.04 8.26 -45.62
C GLN A 47 -23.37 8.94 -45.88
N ARG A 48 -23.63 10.09 -45.23
CA ARG A 48 -24.78 10.92 -45.57
C ARG A 48 -24.68 11.40 -47.02
N GLY A 49 -23.50 11.83 -47.45
CA GLY A 49 -23.22 12.16 -48.86
C GLY A 49 -23.50 10.97 -49.78
N ALA A 50 -22.95 9.79 -49.47
CA ALA A 50 -23.14 8.57 -50.27
C ALA A 50 -24.63 8.18 -50.38
N ALA A 51 -25.37 8.18 -49.27
CA ALA A 51 -26.79 7.84 -49.25
C ALA A 51 -27.63 8.82 -50.08
N ILE A 52 -27.36 10.13 -49.98
CA ILE A 52 -28.03 11.15 -50.80
C ILE A 52 -27.80 10.86 -52.29
N PHE A 53 -26.55 10.59 -52.69
CA PHE A 53 -26.23 10.31 -54.09
C PHE A 53 -26.84 9.00 -54.62
N PHE A 54 -26.90 7.95 -53.80
CA PHE A 54 -27.59 6.70 -54.18
C PHE A 54 -29.11 6.86 -54.27
N ILE A 55 -29.72 7.67 -53.40
CA ILE A 55 -31.15 7.99 -53.48
C ILE A 55 -31.44 8.79 -54.76
N ILE A 56 -30.60 9.79 -55.09
CA ILE A 56 -30.74 10.58 -56.32
C ILE A 56 -30.59 9.68 -57.55
N SER A 57 -29.66 8.72 -57.55
CA SER A 57 -29.51 7.76 -58.66
C SER A 57 -30.69 6.80 -58.81
N LEU A 58 -31.49 6.60 -57.75
CA LEU A 58 -32.70 5.78 -57.76
C LEU A 58 -33.96 6.52 -58.24
N LEU A 59 -34.01 7.85 -58.15
CA LEU A 59 -35.18 8.66 -58.51
C LEU A 59 -35.77 8.33 -59.90
N PRO A 60 -34.97 8.16 -60.99
CA PRO A 60 -35.51 7.84 -62.31
C PRO A 60 -36.25 6.51 -62.39
N SER A 61 -35.96 5.58 -61.46
CA SER A 61 -36.58 4.26 -61.40
C SER A 61 -37.83 4.20 -60.51
N LEU A 62 -37.97 5.14 -59.58
CA LEU A 62 -39.13 5.27 -58.70
C LEU A 62 -40.24 6.10 -59.35
N ILE A 63 -39.89 6.96 -60.29
CA ILE A 63 -40.83 7.72 -61.11
C ILE A 63 -41.29 6.81 -62.26
N SER A 64 -42.39 6.10 -62.05
CA SER A 64 -43.19 5.50 -63.14
C SER A 64 -43.49 6.59 -64.18
N ARG A 65 -43.27 6.33 -65.47
CA ARG A 65 -43.50 7.17 -66.67
C ARG A 65 -44.18 8.54 -66.42
N PRO A 66 -43.65 9.63 -67.00
CA PRO A 66 -43.94 11.00 -66.58
C PRO A 66 -45.44 11.21 -66.34
N ALA A 67 -45.78 11.49 -65.09
CA ALA A 67 -47.04 12.18 -64.79
C ALA A 67 -47.07 13.46 -65.66
N PRO A 68 -48.24 13.88 -66.16
CA PRO A 68 -48.37 14.95 -67.15
C PRO A 68 -47.73 16.29 -66.72
N ASP A 69 -47.38 16.44 -65.44
CA ASP A 69 -46.87 17.67 -64.84
C ASP A 69 -45.33 17.72 -64.70
N LEU A 70 -44.59 16.64 -65.00
CA LEU A 70 -43.12 16.68 -65.00
C LEU A 70 -42.59 16.89 -66.43
N PRO A 71 -41.79 17.95 -66.71
CA PRO A 71 -41.26 18.16 -68.04
C PRO A 71 -40.38 16.96 -68.43
N ARG A 72 -40.70 16.31 -69.56
CA ARG A 72 -39.95 15.16 -70.10
C ARG A 72 -38.42 15.38 -70.12
N ALA A 73 -38.00 16.62 -70.38
CA ALA A 73 -36.60 17.04 -70.34
C ALA A 73 -35.93 16.83 -68.96
N VAL A 74 -36.66 17.03 -67.86
CA VAL A 74 -36.16 16.82 -66.49
C VAL A 74 -35.92 15.33 -66.23
N TYR A 75 -36.85 14.47 -66.68
CA TYR A 75 -36.70 13.01 -66.54
C TYR A 75 -35.51 12.47 -67.36
N GLU A 76 -35.40 12.91 -68.62
CA GLU A 76 -34.29 12.50 -69.51
C GLU A 76 -32.93 12.98 -68.96
N THR A 77 -32.86 14.18 -68.40
CA THR A 77 -31.65 14.71 -67.75
C THR A 77 -31.29 13.93 -66.48
N LEU A 78 -32.27 13.62 -65.61
CA LEU A 78 -32.06 12.81 -64.40
C LEU A 78 -31.62 11.39 -64.74
N SER A 79 -32.21 10.77 -65.77
CA SER A 79 -31.84 9.44 -66.24
C SER A 79 -30.42 9.41 -66.81
N GLY A 80 -30.01 10.43 -67.57
CA GLY A 80 -28.65 10.57 -68.10
C GLY A 80 -27.59 10.82 -67.03
N LEU A 81 -27.94 11.52 -65.95
CA LEU A 81 -27.02 11.82 -64.83
C LEU A 81 -26.98 10.73 -63.74
N ALA A 82 -27.92 9.79 -63.72
CA ALA A 82 -27.97 8.73 -62.71
C ALA A 82 -26.65 7.93 -62.54
N PRO A 83 -25.92 7.55 -63.62
CA PRO A 83 -24.63 6.88 -63.48
C PRO A 83 -23.55 7.77 -62.82
N VAL A 84 -23.61 9.08 -63.06
CA VAL A 84 -22.67 10.06 -62.46
C VAL A 84 -22.94 10.16 -60.96
N PHE A 85 -24.20 10.27 -60.54
CA PHE A 85 -24.57 10.26 -59.12
C PHE A 85 -24.18 8.95 -58.44
N LEU A 86 -24.36 7.81 -59.12
CA LEU A 86 -23.92 6.51 -58.59
C LEU A 86 -22.40 6.49 -58.36
N LEU A 87 -21.61 7.03 -59.30
CA LEU A 87 -20.16 7.10 -59.19
C LEU A 87 -19.72 8.01 -58.04
N PHE A 88 -20.36 9.17 -57.85
CA PHE A 88 -20.14 10.03 -56.68
C PHE A 88 -20.52 9.33 -55.37
N GLY A 89 -21.63 8.60 -55.35
CA GLY A 89 -22.04 7.78 -54.21
C GLY A 89 -21.00 6.73 -53.85
N LEU A 90 -20.45 6.02 -54.84
CA LEU A 90 -19.37 5.04 -54.65
C LEU A 90 -18.08 5.68 -54.14
N LEU A 91 -17.70 6.87 -54.64
CA LEU A 91 -16.52 7.60 -54.16
C LEU A 91 -16.67 8.02 -52.69
N CYS A 92 -17.83 8.57 -52.31
CA CYS A 92 -18.12 8.91 -50.92
C CYS A 92 -18.13 7.67 -50.02
N PHE A 93 -18.67 6.55 -50.51
CA PHE A 93 -18.68 5.27 -49.80
C PHE A 93 -17.26 4.71 -49.61
N GLY A 94 -16.42 4.76 -50.64
CA GLY A 94 -15.01 4.38 -50.58
C GLY A 94 -14.21 5.23 -49.58
N ALA A 95 -14.43 6.56 -49.58
CA ALA A 95 -13.81 7.47 -48.62
C ALA A 95 -14.21 7.12 -47.16
N ALA A 96 -15.49 6.82 -46.91
CA ALA A 96 -15.96 6.39 -45.60
C ALA A 96 -15.31 5.07 -45.14
N LEU A 97 -15.22 4.07 -46.03
CA LEU A 97 -14.56 2.80 -45.73
C LEU A 97 -13.06 2.96 -45.44
N SER A 98 -12.37 3.81 -46.20
CA SER A 98 -10.93 4.06 -46.01
C SER A 98 -10.59 4.60 -44.62
N LYS A 99 -11.51 5.35 -44.00
CA LYS A 99 -11.38 5.87 -42.63
C LYS A 99 -11.86 4.88 -41.56
N LEU A 100 -12.94 4.15 -41.85
CA LEU A 100 -13.54 3.20 -40.90
C LEU A 100 -12.67 1.97 -40.66
N ILE A 101 -12.14 1.35 -41.72
CA ILE A 101 -11.39 0.09 -41.62
C ILE A 101 -10.16 0.21 -40.70
N PRO A 102 -9.28 1.23 -40.83
CA PRO A 102 -8.13 1.39 -39.95
C PRO A 102 -8.53 1.70 -38.50
N ALA A 103 -9.57 2.52 -38.29
CA ALA A 103 -10.06 2.82 -36.94
C ALA A 103 -10.65 1.58 -36.26
N TRP A 104 -11.43 0.79 -36.99
CA TRP A 104 -11.99 -0.45 -36.48
C TRP A 104 -10.90 -1.49 -36.16
N ARG A 105 -9.88 -1.63 -37.01
CA ARG A 105 -8.72 -2.51 -36.72
C ARG A 105 -8.01 -2.10 -35.43
N ARG A 106 -7.67 -0.81 -35.27
CA ARG A 106 -7.02 -0.30 -34.05
C ARG A 106 -7.86 -0.56 -32.80
N HIS A 107 -9.17 -0.33 -32.89
CA HIS A 107 -10.08 -0.58 -31.76
C HIS A 107 -10.22 -2.07 -31.44
N ARG A 108 -10.29 -2.93 -32.47
CA ARG A 108 -10.30 -4.39 -32.27
C ARG A 108 -9.01 -4.88 -31.63
N GLU A 109 -7.86 -4.43 -32.10
CA GLU A 109 -6.56 -4.75 -31.51
C GLU A 109 -6.46 -4.26 -30.06
N ALA A 110 -6.94 -3.05 -29.75
CA ALA A 110 -6.98 -2.54 -28.40
C ALA A 110 -7.85 -3.42 -27.48
N ARG A 111 -9.06 -3.81 -27.94
CA ARG A 111 -9.93 -4.72 -27.18
C ARG A 111 -9.32 -6.11 -27.01
N GLU A 112 -8.68 -6.67 -28.03
CA GLU A 112 -8.01 -7.97 -27.93
C GLU A 112 -6.83 -7.92 -26.96
N ARG A 113 -6.04 -6.84 -26.96
CA ARG A 113 -4.97 -6.62 -25.96
C ARG A 113 -5.54 -6.50 -24.55
N GLU A 114 -6.61 -5.74 -24.37
CA GLU A 114 -7.24 -5.58 -23.07
C GLU A 114 -7.88 -6.88 -22.55
N GLN A 115 -8.53 -7.64 -23.43
CA GLN A 115 -9.05 -8.97 -23.08
C GLN A 115 -7.93 -9.94 -22.71
N ARG A 116 -6.81 -9.94 -23.43
CA ARG A 116 -5.63 -10.74 -23.07
C ARG A 116 -5.08 -10.32 -21.71
N ARG A 117 -4.95 -9.03 -21.43
CA ARG A 117 -4.52 -8.51 -20.10
C ARG A 117 -5.45 -8.97 -18.99
N ARG A 118 -6.77 -8.86 -19.18
CA ARG A 118 -7.77 -9.35 -18.21
C ARG A 118 -7.70 -10.86 -18.02
N GLN A 119 -7.45 -11.64 -19.07
CA GLN A 119 -7.27 -13.09 -18.97
C GLN A 119 -5.99 -13.46 -18.21
N VAL A 120 -4.89 -12.75 -18.44
CA VAL A 120 -3.63 -12.92 -17.69
C VAL A 120 -3.83 -12.54 -16.21
N ALA A 121 -4.49 -11.42 -15.93
CA ALA A 121 -4.84 -10.98 -14.58
C ALA A 121 -5.78 -11.94 -13.85
N ALA A 122 -6.74 -12.53 -14.56
CA ALA A 122 -7.65 -13.53 -14.02
C ALA A 122 -6.89 -14.81 -13.64
N ARG A 123 -5.93 -15.22 -14.46
CA ARG A 123 -5.04 -16.37 -14.20
C ARG A 123 -3.90 -16.08 -13.23
N GLY A 124 -3.71 -14.82 -12.85
CA GLY A 124 -2.61 -14.40 -11.98
C GLY A 124 -1.23 -14.51 -12.61
N GLY A 125 -1.15 -14.43 -13.95
CA GLY A 125 0.11 -14.57 -14.69
C GLY A 125 1.08 -13.39 -14.49
N PRO A 126 2.36 -13.58 -14.88
CA PRO A 126 3.42 -12.61 -14.66
C PRO A 126 3.24 -11.31 -15.46
N TYR A 127 3.80 -10.22 -14.94
CA TYR A 127 3.97 -8.94 -15.64
C TYR A 127 5.47 -8.61 -15.75
N PRO A 128 6.22 -9.23 -16.69
CA PRO A 128 7.68 -9.17 -16.70
C PRO A 128 8.25 -7.75 -16.84
N GLU A 129 7.58 -6.89 -17.61
CA GLU A 129 7.97 -5.48 -17.77
C GLU A 129 7.90 -4.71 -16.45
N LEU A 130 6.88 -4.99 -15.64
CA LEU A 130 6.74 -4.39 -14.30
C LEU A 130 7.75 -5.00 -13.33
N SER A 131 7.90 -6.33 -13.32
CA SER A 131 8.86 -7.03 -12.46
C SER A 131 10.29 -6.54 -12.67
N ALA A 132 10.73 -6.41 -13.93
CA ALA A 132 12.07 -5.96 -14.29
C ALA A 132 12.32 -4.51 -13.85
N ALA A 133 11.41 -3.58 -14.19
CA ALA A 133 11.55 -2.18 -13.82
C ALA A 133 11.62 -1.98 -12.29
N LEU A 134 10.80 -2.74 -11.56
CA LEU A 134 10.77 -2.69 -10.10
C LEU A 134 12.07 -3.24 -9.50
N ALA A 135 12.60 -4.34 -10.04
CA ALA A 135 13.82 -4.95 -9.52
C ALA A 135 15.04 -4.05 -9.70
N ASP A 136 15.15 -3.34 -10.82
CA ASP A 136 16.25 -2.40 -11.05
C ASP A 136 16.19 -1.24 -10.05
N SER A 137 14.99 -0.71 -9.78
CA SER A 137 14.81 0.34 -8.78
C SER A 137 15.14 -0.13 -7.36
N ILE A 138 14.65 -1.32 -6.97
CA ILE A 138 14.94 -1.89 -5.65
C ILE A 138 16.44 -2.12 -5.47
N ARG A 139 17.15 -2.67 -6.46
CA ARG A 139 18.60 -2.87 -6.39
C ARG A 139 19.38 -1.55 -6.27
N GLN A 140 18.87 -0.46 -6.85
CA GLN A 140 19.47 0.86 -6.71
C GLN A 140 19.22 1.48 -5.33
N CYS A 141 18.00 1.35 -4.81
CA CYS A 141 17.61 1.95 -3.54
C CYS A 141 18.07 1.15 -2.32
N LEU A 142 18.18 -0.18 -2.44
CA LEU A 142 18.47 -1.15 -1.37
C LEU A 142 19.53 -2.16 -1.84
N PRO A 143 20.77 -1.72 -2.11
CA PRO A 143 21.83 -2.58 -2.63
C PRO A 143 22.25 -3.72 -1.69
N GLU A 144 21.93 -3.61 -0.40
CA GLU A 144 22.20 -4.62 0.63
C GLU A 144 21.26 -5.83 0.61
N LEU A 145 20.15 -5.76 -0.15
CA LEU A 145 19.16 -6.84 -0.23
C LEU A 145 19.34 -7.68 -1.49
N GLU A 146 19.11 -8.98 -1.37
CA GLU A 146 19.15 -9.90 -2.51
C GLU A 146 17.79 -9.90 -3.22
N VAL A 147 17.79 -9.69 -4.54
CA VAL A 147 16.55 -9.51 -5.33
C VAL A 147 16.48 -10.54 -6.47
N ALA A 148 15.56 -11.48 -6.34
CA ALA A 148 15.19 -12.43 -7.39
C ALA A 148 13.88 -12.00 -8.09
N THR A 149 13.86 -12.05 -9.42
CA THR A 149 12.71 -11.66 -10.24
C THR A 149 11.97 -12.86 -10.80
N ASP A 150 10.65 -12.72 -10.97
CA ASP A 150 9.76 -13.66 -11.64
C ASP A 150 9.92 -15.12 -11.19
N GLN A 151 9.95 -15.32 -9.87
CA GLN A 151 10.09 -16.63 -9.25
C GLN A 151 8.78 -17.42 -9.29
N HIS A 152 8.88 -18.73 -9.44
CA HIS A 152 7.73 -19.64 -9.46
C HIS A 152 7.88 -20.69 -8.35
N SER A 153 6.83 -20.89 -7.55
CA SER A 153 6.80 -21.97 -6.57
C SER A 153 6.56 -23.32 -7.27
N PRO A 154 6.91 -24.45 -6.61
CA PRO A 154 6.58 -25.78 -7.12
C PRO A 154 5.07 -26.00 -7.34
N GLU A 155 4.20 -25.32 -6.59
CA GLU A 155 2.74 -25.37 -6.77
C GLU A 155 2.23 -24.44 -7.90
N GLY A 156 3.12 -23.69 -8.55
CA GLY A 156 2.79 -22.80 -9.66
C GLY A 156 2.42 -21.38 -9.25
N HIS A 157 2.69 -20.96 -8.01
CA HIS A 157 2.50 -19.57 -7.59
C HIS A 157 3.61 -18.68 -8.16
N HIS A 158 3.25 -17.50 -8.68
CA HIS A 158 4.21 -16.55 -9.26
C HIS A 158 4.45 -15.37 -8.33
N ALA A 159 5.71 -15.14 -7.97
CA ALA A 159 6.18 -13.95 -7.29
C ALA A 159 6.89 -13.04 -8.30
N SER A 160 6.44 -11.78 -8.40
CA SER A 160 7.08 -10.79 -9.27
C SER A 160 8.51 -10.52 -8.79
N LEU A 161 8.67 -10.31 -7.48
CA LEU A 161 9.98 -10.23 -6.84
C LEU A 161 9.97 -11.01 -5.53
N VAL A 162 11.09 -11.64 -5.24
CA VAL A 162 11.43 -12.15 -3.91
C VAL A 162 12.66 -11.38 -3.46
N ILE A 163 12.51 -10.65 -2.36
CA ILE A 163 13.59 -9.88 -1.74
C ILE A 163 14.00 -10.59 -0.46
N GLU A 164 15.28 -10.88 -0.32
CA GLU A 164 15.84 -11.48 0.89
C GLU A 164 16.76 -10.48 1.58
N SER A 165 16.60 -10.35 2.89
CA SER A 165 17.53 -9.65 3.77
C SER A 165 18.44 -10.69 4.40
N PRO A 166 19.69 -10.85 3.92
CA PRO A 166 20.60 -11.89 4.41
C PRO A 166 20.90 -11.71 5.89
N MET A 167 21.01 -10.46 6.33
CA MET A 167 21.27 -10.10 7.71
C MET A 167 20.06 -10.41 8.60
N GLU A 168 18.87 -9.98 8.19
CA GLU A 168 17.67 -10.09 9.04
C GLU A 168 16.94 -11.45 8.89
N GLN A 169 17.38 -12.30 7.96
CA GLN A 169 16.73 -13.58 7.61
C GLN A 169 15.24 -13.38 7.29
N GLN A 170 14.90 -12.21 6.75
CA GLN A 170 13.55 -11.86 6.34
C GLN A 170 13.44 -12.01 4.83
N ARG A 171 12.28 -12.50 4.39
CA ARG A 171 11.92 -12.59 2.98
C ARG A 171 10.67 -11.78 2.73
N TYR A 172 10.69 -10.92 1.72
CA TYR A 172 9.56 -10.13 1.26
C TYR A 172 9.15 -10.62 -0.12
N VAL A 173 7.87 -10.94 -0.28
CA VAL A 173 7.34 -11.51 -1.51
C VAL A 173 6.40 -10.47 -2.13
N ILE A 174 6.82 -9.93 -3.27
CA ILE A 174 6.10 -8.87 -3.96
C ILE A 174 5.29 -9.47 -5.10
N TYR A 175 3.98 -9.21 -5.05
CA TYR A 175 3.06 -9.45 -6.15
C TYR A 175 2.73 -8.11 -6.82
N ALA A 176 3.35 -7.86 -7.97
CA ALA A 176 3.17 -6.65 -8.75
C ALA A 176 2.07 -6.84 -9.80
N LEU A 177 1.16 -5.88 -9.88
CA LEU A 177 0.10 -5.87 -10.88
C LEU A 177 -0.24 -4.46 -11.36
N PRO A 178 -0.82 -4.31 -12.57
CA PRO A 178 -1.37 -3.05 -13.03
C PRO A 178 -2.48 -2.55 -12.09
N ARG A 179 -2.59 -1.23 -11.92
CA ARG A 179 -3.54 -0.60 -10.99
C ARG A 179 -5.00 -1.00 -11.27
N GLU A 180 -5.37 -1.15 -12.53
CA GLU A 180 -6.70 -1.58 -12.95
C GLU A 180 -7.09 -2.98 -12.44
N HIS A 181 -6.13 -3.79 -12.01
CA HIS A 181 -6.37 -5.12 -11.46
C HIS A 181 -6.33 -5.15 -9.92
N LEU A 182 -5.89 -4.06 -9.29
CA LEU A 182 -5.82 -3.92 -7.85
C LEU A 182 -7.19 -3.65 -7.25
N HIS A 183 -8.01 -2.84 -7.91
CA HIS A 183 -9.31 -2.42 -7.43
C HIS A 183 -10.44 -3.17 -8.16
N LEU A 184 -11.59 -3.31 -7.50
CA LEU A 184 -12.81 -3.83 -8.14
C LEU A 184 -13.33 -2.86 -9.21
N ASP A 185 -14.05 -3.38 -10.21
CA ASP A 185 -14.73 -2.56 -11.23
C ASP A 185 -15.64 -1.53 -10.54
N GLY A 186 -15.34 -0.23 -10.72
CA GLY A 186 -15.99 0.88 -10.03
C GLY A 186 -15.17 1.53 -8.90
N GLY A 187 -13.94 1.06 -8.65
CA GLY A 187 -12.95 1.74 -7.80
C GLY A 187 -13.23 1.69 -6.30
N ARG A 188 -14.21 0.89 -5.85
CA ARG A 188 -14.50 0.68 -4.43
C ARG A 188 -13.92 -0.64 -3.96
N GLY A 189 -12.85 -0.56 -3.17
CA GLY A 189 -12.26 -1.70 -2.49
C GLY A 189 -11.25 -2.47 -3.34
N VAL A 190 -10.32 -3.12 -2.62
CA VAL A 190 -9.25 -3.93 -3.18
C VAL A 190 -9.82 -5.25 -3.68
N ASN A 191 -9.36 -5.71 -4.84
CA ASN A 191 -9.71 -6.98 -5.44
C ASN A 191 -9.33 -8.15 -4.52
N PRO A 192 -10.30 -8.90 -3.96
CA PRO A 192 -10.02 -9.99 -3.02
C PRO A 192 -9.18 -11.11 -3.64
N ASN A 193 -9.26 -11.31 -4.96
CA ASN A 193 -8.44 -12.30 -5.64
C ASN A 193 -6.97 -11.88 -5.73
N ALA A 194 -6.69 -10.58 -5.84
CA ALA A 194 -5.32 -10.07 -5.82
C ALA A 194 -4.70 -10.24 -4.42
N VAL A 195 -5.47 -9.90 -3.38
CA VAL A 195 -5.10 -10.11 -1.96
C VAL A 195 -4.80 -11.58 -1.71
N ARG A 196 -5.75 -12.47 -2.04
CA ARG A 196 -5.61 -13.92 -1.85
C ARG A 196 -4.36 -14.48 -2.53
N ARG A 197 -4.12 -14.11 -3.79
CA ARG A 197 -2.94 -14.56 -4.54
C ARG A 197 -1.63 -14.08 -3.93
N ALA A 198 -1.57 -12.83 -3.46
CA ALA A 198 -0.38 -12.33 -2.78
C ALA A 198 -0.11 -13.11 -1.49
N CYS A 199 -1.15 -13.45 -0.71
CA CYS A 199 -1.01 -14.31 0.47
C CYS A 199 -0.53 -15.72 0.12
N GLU A 200 -1.18 -16.38 -0.83
CA GLU A 200 -0.84 -17.75 -1.27
C GLU A 200 0.60 -17.82 -1.78
N THR A 201 0.99 -16.84 -2.60
CA THR A 201 2.37 -16.73 -3.11
C THR A 201 3.35 -16.49 -1.97
N ALA A 202 3.07 -15.56 -1.07
CA ALA A 202 3.96 -15.28 0.06
C ALA A 202 4.12 -16.48 1.00
N ALA A 203 3.05 -17.24 1.22
CA ALA A 203 3.10 -18.49 1.98
C ALA A 203 4.00 -19.53 1.29
N ALA A 204 3.84 -19.72 -0.03
CA ALA A 204 4.66 -20.66 -0.81
C ALA A 204 6.16 -20.31 -0.77
N PHE A 205 6.50 -19.02 -0.71
CA PHE A 205 7.87 -18.54 -0.58
C PHE A 205 8.31 -18.29 0.88
N SER A 206 7.48 -18.58 1.89
CA SER A 206 7.79 -18.32 3.31
C SER A 206 8.24 -16.88 3.59
N GLY A 207 7.54 -15.89 3.03
CA GLY A 207 7.86 -14.48 3.19
C GLY A 207 6.67 -13.61 3.54
N ARG A 208 6.94 -12.34 3.83
CA ARG A 208 5.92 -11.33 4.09
C ARG A 208 5.26 -10.89 2.77
N PRO A 209 3.93 -10.97 2.65
CA PRO A 209 3.23 -10.56 1.43
C PRO A 209 3.22 -9.03 1.26
N ILE A 210 3.65 -8.56 0.09
CA ILE A 210 3.49 -7.17 -0.35
C ILE A 210 2.78 -7.16 -1.70
N LEU A 211 1.70 -6.38 -1.80
CA LEU A 211 0.94 -6.18 -3.02
C LEU A 211 1.28 -4.79 -3.55
N TRP A 212 1.84 -4.70 -4.76
CA TRP A 212 2.26 -3.41 -5.32
C TRP A 212 1.54 -3.10 -6.64
N ALA A 213 1.15 -1.84 -6.81
CA ALA A 213 0.62 -1.33 -8.07
C ALA A 213 1.16 0.08 -8.39
N PRO A 214 1.50 0.34 -9.68
CA PRO A 214 1.97 1.65 -10.10
C PRO A 214 0.86 2.70 -10.03
N MET A 215 1.21 3.90 -9.57
CA MET A 215 0.29 5.04 -9.49
C MET A 215 0.59 6.10 -10.57
N PRO A 216 -0.43 6.72 -11.20
CA PRO A 216 -0.21 7.84 -12.11
C PRO A 216 0.42 9.05 -11.40
N SER A 217 1.12 9.88 -12.16
CA SER A 217 1.98 10.99 -11.71
C SER A 217 1.33 12.01 -10.75
N HIS A 218 0.00 12.07 -10.70
CA HIS A 218 -0.77 13.02 -9.90
C HIS A 218 -1.53 12.39 -8.72
N GLY A 219 -1.36 11.09 -8.48
CA GLY A 219 -1.96 10.43 -7.32
C GLY A 219 -1.11 10.60 -6.06
N THR A 220 -1.76 10.61 -4.89
CA THR A 220 -1.09 10.51 -3.59
C THR A 220 -0.75 9.05 -3.29
N PRO A 221 0.53 8.71 -3.03
CA PRO A 221 0.93 7.35 -2.70
C PRO A 221 0.23 6.87 -1.43
N GLN A 222 -0.11 5.59 -1.39
CA GLN A 222 -0.83 4.98 -0.27
C GLN A 222 -0.17 3.66 0.13
N GLY A 223 0.01 3.47 1.43
CA GLY A 223 0.49 2.24 2.04
C GLY A 223 -0.45 1.81 3.17
N TYR A 224 -1.07 0.64 3.06
CA TYR A 224 -2.01 0.15 4.07
C TYR A 224 -2.07 -1.37 4.10
N ALA A 225 -2.41 -1.94 5.25
CA ALA A 225 -2.67 -3.37 5.36
C ALA A 225 -4.04 -3.69 4.74
N ALA A 226 -4.14 -4.78 3.98
CA ALA A 226 -5.42 -5.22 3.46
C ALA A 226 -6.40 -5.56 4.60
N GLU A 227 -7.66 -5.16 4.45
CA GLU A 227 -8.74 -5.55 5.36
C GLU A 227 -9.09 -7.02 5.16
N GLY A 228 -9.13 -7.81 6.24
CA GLY A 228 -9.48 -9.24 6.18
C GLY A 228 -8.99 -10.06 7.37
N SER A 229 -9.49 -11.30 7.51
CA SER A 229 -9.20 -12.20 8.65
C SER A 229 -8.08 -13.23 8.40
N SER A 230 -7.30 -13.12 7.31
CA SER A 230 -6.17 -14.04 7.10
C SER A 230 -5.01 -13.72 8.05
N GLU A 231 -4.31 -14.76 8.51
CA GLU A 231 -3.10 -14.62 9.34
C GLU A 231 -1.99 -13.86 8.61
N LEU A 232 -1.88 -14.05 7.29
CA LEU A 232 -0.98 -13.31 6.41
C LEU A 232 -1.77 -12.21 5.70
N ARG A 233 -1.74 -10.98 6.23
CA ARG A 233 -2.33 -9.81 5.57
C ARG A 233 -1.29 -9.15 4.66
N PRO A 234 -1.55 -8.99 3.35
CA PRO A 234 -0.65 -8.29 2.45
C PRO A 234 -0.62 -6.81 2.82
N TYR A 235 0.57 -6.23 2.81
CA TYR A 235 0.72 -4.78 2.83
C TYR A 235 0.60 -4.27 1.39
N ILE A 236 -0.35 -3.37 1.16
CA ILE A 236 -0.66 -2.81 -0.15
C ILE A 236 0.12 -1.51 -0.29
N VAL A 237 0.85 -1.39 -1.41
CA VAL A 237 1.60 -0.19 -1.77
C VAL A 237 1.12 0.28 -3.15
N GLU A 238 0.42 1.40 -3.17
CA GLU A 238 0.06 2.12 -4.39
C GLU A 238 1.02 3.30 -4.53
N GLY A 239 1.90 3.27 -5.53
CA GLY A 239 2.90 4.33 -5.66
C GLY A 239 3.92 4.06 -6.75
N LYS A 240 4.94 4.92 -6.78
CA LYS A 240 6.17 4.65 -7.55
C LYS A 240 6.99 3.53 -6.88
N ASP A 241 7.90 2.95 -7.63
CA ASP A 241 8.94 2.02 -7.19
C ASP A 241 9.68 2.46 -5.90
N ILE A 242 10.01 3.74 -5.76
CA ILE A 242 10.67 4.27 -4.54
C ILE A 242 9.85 4.04 -3.25
N HIS A 243 8.51 4.10 -3.33
CA HIS A 243 7.64 3.89 -2.16
C HIS A 243 7.61 2.43 -1.73
N LEU A 244 7.81 1.50 -2.67
CA LEU A 244 8.00 0.10 -2.35
C LEU A 244 9.34 -0.10 -1.64
N ALA A 245 10.42 0.51 -2.14
CA ALA A 245 11.73 0.46 -1.51
C ALA A 245 11.68 1.01 -0.07
N GLU A 246 11.05 2.18 0.14
CA GLU A 246 10.85 2.75 1.48
C GLU A 246 10.07 1.80 2.41
N THR A 247 9.06 1.12 1.87
CA THR A 247 8.25 0.15 2.62
C THR A 247 9.08 -1.06 3.06
N VAL A 248 9.84 -1.65 2.13
CA VAL A 248 10.74 -2.77 2.41
C VAL A 248 11.78 -2.36 3.44
N LYS A 249 12.40 -1.18 3.29
CA LYS A 249 13.35 -0.62 4.25
C LYS A 249 12.74 -0.46 5.65
N LYS A 250 11.52 0.08 5.75
CA LYS A 250 10.80 0.20 7.03
C LYS A 250 10.58 -1.15 7.69
N PHE A 251 10.23 -2.19 6.92
CA PHE A 251 10.06 -3.53 7.45
C PHE A 251 11.38 -4.19 7.86
N ASP A 252 12.46 -3.96 7.12
CA ASP A 252 13.79 -4.47 7.48
C ASP A 252 14.30 -3.83 8.78
N LEU A 253 14.15 -2.51 8.91
CA LEU A 253 14.48 -1.79 10.14
C LEU A 253 13.65 -2.26 11.34
N ALA A 254 12.35 -2.51 11.14
CA ALA A 254 11.48 -3.05 12.18
C ALA A 254 11.92 -4.47 12.59
N ALA A 255 12.27 -5.33 11.63
CA ALA A 255 12.77 -6.67 11.90
C ALA A 255 14.10 -6.64 12.67
N ARG A 256 15.03 -5.76 12.28
CA ARG A 256 16.30 -5.52 13.00
C ARG A 256 16.07 -5.06 14.43
N SER A 257 15.10 -4.17 14.64
CA SER A 257 14.73 -3.71 15.98
C SER A 257 14.17 -4.87 16.82
N GLU A 258 13.29 -5.69 16.26
CA GLU A 258 12.69 -6.81 16.99
C GLU A 258 13.71 -7.90 17.32
N ARG A 259 14.64 -8.19 16.40
CA ARG A 259 15.75 -9.10 16.67
C ARG A 259 16.59 -8.59 17.86
N ARG A 260 17.01 -7.32 17.83
CA ARG A 260 17.77 -6.72 18.95
C ARG A 260 17.02 -6.82 20.28
N ARG A 261 15.70 -6.60 20.28
CA ARG A 261 14.85 -6.79 21.47
C ARG A 261 14.83 -8.25 21.94
N ARG A 262 14.71 -9.19 21.02
CA ARG A 262 14.73 -10.64 21.33
C ARG A 262 16.08 -11.07 21.91
N GLU A 263 17.18 -10.68 21.28
CA GLU A 263 18.54 -10.93 21.78
C GLU A 263 18.74 -10.32 23.17
N THR A 264 18.24 -9.10 23.40
CA THR A 264 18.30 -8.45 24.72
C THR A 264 17.50 -9.23 25.77
N ARG A 265 16.30 -9.71 25.43
CA ARG A 265 15.46 -10.53 26.33
C ARG A 265 16.09 -11.90 26.61
N GLU A 266 16.67 -12.54 25.60
CA GLU A 266 17.36 -13.83 25.75
C GLU A 266 18.62 -13.66 26.60
N ALA A 267 19.40 -12.59 26.39
CA ALA A 267 20.53 -12.22 27.23
C ALA A 267 20.11 -11.94 28.68
N ALA A 268 18.99 -11.24 28.90
CA ALA A 268 18.46 -10.99 30.23
C ALA A 268 18.00 -12.27 30.94
N ARG A 269 17.38 -13.21 30.20
CA ARG A 269 17.03 -14.55 30.74
C ARG A 269 18.28 -15.34 31.10
N ALA A 270 19.27 -15.41 30.22
CA ALA A 270 20.54 -16.09 30.49
C ALA A 270 21.29 -15.47 31.70
N ALA A 271 21.21 -14.15 31.86
CA ALA A 271 21.73 -13.46 33.04
C ALA A 271 20.99 -13.85 34.33
N SER A 272 19.67 -13.98 34.28
CA SER A 272 18.84 -14.40 35.43
C SER A 272 19.04 -15.88 35.80
N GLU A 273 19.45 -16.71 34.83
CA GLU A 273 19.79 -18.13 35.03
C GLU A 273 21.23 -18.32 35.54
N GLY A 274 21.96 -17.24 35.82
CA GLY A 274 23.27 -17.27 36.46
C GLY A 274 24.45 -17.47 35.52
N ASP A 275 24.31 -17.22 34.20
CA ASP A 275 25.46 -17.22 33.28
C ASP A 275 26.37 -16.00 33.54
N PRO A 276 27.61 -16.20 34.05
CA PRO A 276 28.50 -15.11 34.45
C PRO A 276 29.01 -14.24 33.27
N ARG A 277 28.71 -14.60 32.02
CA ARG A 277 29.06 -13.79 30.84
C ARG A 277 28.07 -12.67 30.51
N HIS A 278 26.88 -12.67 31.13
CA HIS A 278 25.78 -11.77 30.78
C HIS A 278 25.28 -10.93 31.97
N HIS A 279 26.16 -10.51 32.88
CA HIS A 279 25.77 -9.56 33.93
C HIS A 279 25.20 -8.27 33.33
N ILE A 280 23.89 -8.04 33.48
CA ILE A 280 23.29 -6.71 33.29
C ILE A 280 23.74 -5.86 34.48
N PRO A 281 24.55 -4.82 34.27
CA PRO A 281 25.03 -4.01 35.37
C PRO A 281 23.88 -3.13 35.88
N ILE A 282 23.34 -3.48 37.05
CA ILE A 282 22.55 -2.54 37.87
C ILE A 282 23.55 -1.46 38.31
N ARG A 283 23.57 -0.32 37.60
CA ARG A 283 24.49 0.78 37.92
C ARG A 283 23.89 1.69 38.99
N SER A 284 24.69 1.95 40.02
CA SER A 284 24.42 2.84 41.14
C SER A 284 24.30 4.30 40.72
N GLU A 285 23.77 5.14 41.63
CA GLU A 285 23.51 6.59 41.58
C GLU A 285 24.64 7.49 40.99
N THR A 286 25.80 6.93 40.66
CA THR A 286 26.95 7.62 40.04
C THR A 286 26.81 7.91 38.54
N SER A 287 25.87 7.29 37.82
CA SER A 287 25.67 7.51 36.37
C SER A 287 24.91 8.81 36.04
N SER A 288 23.86 9.12 36.80
CA SER A 288 23.04 10.33 36.61
C SER A 288 23.85 11.62 36.79
N ASP A 289 24.69 11.69 37.84
CA ASP A 289 25.58 12.82 38.09
C ASP A 289 26.66 13.01 37.01
N ARG A 290 27.07 11.91 36.36
CA ARG A 290 28.02 11.95 35.24
C ARG A 290 27.36 12.46 33.97
N GLY A 291 26.19 11.91 33.60
CA GLY A 291 25.41 12.35 32.44
C GLY A 291 25.06 13.84 32.53
N ARG A 292 24.63 14.30 33.70
CA ARG A 292 24.31 15.71 33.96
C ARG A 292 25.49 16.67 33.73
N ARG A 293 26.73 16.22 33.96
CA ARG A 293 27.94 17.05 33.78
C ARG A 293 28.51 17.00 32.36
N GLN A 294 28.18 15.96 31.58
CA GLN A 294 28.77 15.71 30.25
C GLN A 294 27.94 16.26 29.10
N HIS A 295 26.66 16.52 29.32
CA HIS A 295 25.72 16.90 28.29
C HIS A 295 25.14 18.30 28.48
N ASP A 296 24.50 18.83 27.43
CA ASP A 296 23.69 20.04 27.56
C ASP A 296 22.60 19.83 28.62
N ARG A 297 22.57 20.74 29.59
CA ARG A 297 21.76 20.58 30.79
C ARG A 297 20.26 20.56 30.46
N GLU A 298 19.82 21.39 29.53
CA GLU A 298 18.41 21.52 29.20
C GLU A 298 17.91 20.29 28.44
N SER A 299 18.63 19.86 27.42
CA SER A 299 18.31 18.63 26.68
C SER A 299 18.39 17.37 27.54
N TRP A 300 19.33 17.33 28.50
CA TRP A 300 19.45 16.24 29.45
C TRP A 300 18.28 16.22 30.44
N GLU A 301 17.91 17.36 31.03
CA GLU A 301 16.78 17.46 31.98
C GLU A 301 15.44 17.12 31.30
N ARG A 302 15.25 17.51 30.03
CA ARG A 302 14.06 17.13 29.23
C ARG A 302 13.85 15.63 29.14
N PHE A 303 14.92 14.84 28.94
CA PHE A 303 14.81 13.38 28.92
C PHE A 303 14.81 12.78 30.31
N ASN A 304 15.75 13.16 31.17
CA ASN A 304 16.01 12.44 32.42
C ASN A 304 15.02 12.76 33.54
N LEU A 305 14.42 13.96 33.52
CA LEU A 305 13.51 14.44 34.57
C LEU A 305 12.08 14.60 34.06
N LEU A 306 11.90 15.12 32.83
CA LEU A 306 10.57 15.47 32.33
C LEU A 306 9.89 14.33 31.55
N ALA A 307 10.62 13.62 30.67
CA ALA A 307 10.03 12.56 29.86
C ALA A 307 9.37 11.42 30.67
N PRO A 308 9.93 10.91 31.78
CA PRO A 308 9.31 9.85 32.58
C PRO A 308 8.00 10.29 33.25
N ARG A 309 7.79 11.60 33.36
CA ARG A 309 6.62 12.21 33.98
C ARG A 309 5.59 12.70 32.95
N HIS A 310 5.93 12.61 31.66
CA HIS A 310 5.08 13.12 30.59
C HIS A 310 3.91 12.14 30.36
N PRO A 311 2.63 12.59 30.43
CA PRO A 311 1.46 11.71 30.33
C PRO A 311 1.48 10.79 29.10
N HIS A 312 1.80 11.35 27.93
CA HIS A 312 1.92 10.56 26.69
C HIS A 312 2.99 9.46 26.76
N ILE A 313 4.11 9.72 27.43
CA ILE A 313 5.20 8.75 27.58
C ILE A 313 4.80 7.67 28.59
N VAL A 314 4.20 8.07 29.72
CA VAL A 314 3.72 7.12 30.73
C VAL A 314 2.71 6.15 30.12
N GLU A 315 1.69 6.67 29.45
CA GLU A 315 0.67 5.85 28.77
C GLU A 315 1.30 4.89 27.74
N GLU A 316 2.26 5.39 26.95
CA GLU A 316 2.90 4.58 25.92
C GLU A 316 3.82 3.49 26.51
N VAL A 317 4.55 3.80 27.59
CA VAL A 317 5.41 2.83 28.29
C VAL A 317 4.56 1.77 28.98
N GLU A 318 3.49 2.15 29.69
CA GLU A 318 2.55 1.22 30.32
C GLU A 318 1.93 0.26 29.30
N ARG A 319 1.51 0.80 28.15
CA ARG A 319 0.97 0.01 27.03
C ARG A 319 2.00 -0.97 26.47
N ARG A 320 3.27 -0.57 26.36
CA ARG A 320 4.38 -1.42 25.85
C ARG A 320 4.75 -2.54 26.81
N THR A 321 4.80 -2.25 28.11
CA THR A 321 5.20 -3.20 29.16
C THR A 321 4.05 -4.10 29.62
N ARG A 322 2.80 -3.81 29.19
CA ARG A 322 1.59 -4.52 29.61
C ARG A 322 1.43 -4.54 31.14
N GLU A 323 1.74 -3.41 31.77
CA GLU A 323 1.70 -3.25 33.24
C GLU A 323 2.64 -4.21 33.99
N LEU A 324 3.65 -4.78 33.34
CA LEU A 324 4.65 -5.61 34.01
C LEU A 324 5.83 -4.75 34.46
N CYS A 325 6.28 -4.98 35.69
CA CYS A 325 7.50 -4.36 36.19
C CYS A 325 8.72 -4.96 35.50
N ASP A 326 9.55 -4.14 34.89
CA ASP A 326 10.75 -4.60 34.18
C ASP A 326 11.82 -5.18 35.11
N ARG A 327 11.75 -4.85 36.41
CA ARG A 327 12.71 -5.32 37.43
C ARG A 327 12.37 -6.69 38.01
N CYS A 328 11.10 -6.95 38.34
CA CYS A 328 10.68 -8.22 38.96
C CYS A 328 9.69 -9.02 38.10
N LEU A 329 9.31 -8.52 36.93
CA LEU A 329 8.38 -9.13 35.98
C LEU A 329 6.96 -9.39 36.50
N MET A 330 6.65 -8.89 37.70
CA MET A 330 5.32 -8.97 38.30
C MET A 330 4.42 -7.86 37.77
N GLN A 331 3.12 -8.15 37.75
CA GLN A 331 2.10 -7.16 37.38
C GLN A 331 2.07 -6.04 38.42
N ILE A 332 2.09 -4.81 37.92
CA ILE A 332 2.03 -3.60 38.70
C ILE A 332 0.55 -3.27 38.94
N PRO A 333 0.11 -3.13 40.21
CA PRO A 333 -1.25 -2.68 40.51
C PRO A 333 -1.51 -1.28 39.93
N GLU A 334 -2.74 -1.01 39.51
CA GLU A 334 -3.16 0.28 38.97
C GLU A 334 -2.74 1.43 39.92
N GLY A 335 -2.03 2.43 39.38
CA GLY A 335 -1.52 3.57 40.15
C GLY A 335 -0.23 3.33 40.97
N ASN A 336 0.34 2.12 40.94
CA ASN A 336 1.61 1.77 41.60
C ASN A 336 2.78 1.59 40.62
N GLY A 337 2.66 2.13 39.40
CA GLY A 337 3.70 2.14 38.38
C GLY A 337 4.43 3.48 38.32
N GLU A 338 5.74 3.42 38.11
CA GLU A 338 6.59 4.57 37.83
C GLU A 338 7.44 4.28 36.60
N VAL A 339 7.48 5.24 35.67
CA VAL A 339 8.41 5.18 34.54
C VAL A 339 9.76 5.71 35.00
N VAL A 340 10.81 4.93 34.75
CA VAL A 340 12.18 5.29 35.12
C VAL A 340 13.11 5.24 33.90
N VAL A 341 14.18 6.02 33.99
CA VAL A 341 15.21 6.11 32.95
C VAL A 341 16.21 4.99 33.10
N THR A 342 16.53 4.30 32.01
CA THR A 342 17.53 3.22 31.99
C THR A 342 18.91 3.69 31.48
N ASP A 343 18.96 4.79 30.73
CA ASP A 343 20.19 5.37 30.16
C ASP A 343 20.28 6.87 30.44
N HIS A 344 21.02 7.22 31.51
CA HIS A 344 21.21 8.61 31.92
C HIS A 344 22.21 9.40 31.06
N ASP A 345 22.87 8.78 30.07
CA ASP A 345 23.75 9.49 29.13
C ASP A 345 22.97 9.98 27.88
N HIS A 346 21.69 9.62 27.77
CA HIS A 346 20.83 10.07 26.68
C HIS A 346 20.32 11.51 26.85
N ILE A 347 20.16 12.21 25.73
CA ILE A 347 19.65 13.58 25.66
C ILE A 347 18.44 13.66 24.74
N CYS A 348 17.44 14.44 25.14
CA CYS A 348 16.30 14.74 24.28
C CYS A 348 16.74 15.71 23.18
N LYS A 349 16.61 15.27 21.93
CA LYS A 349 16.89 16.11 20.74
C LYS A 349 15.66 16.89 20.25
N ASN A 350 14.48 16.64 20.84
CA ASN A 350 13.28 17.41 20.52
C ASN A 350 13.34 18.79 21.18
N ASP A 351 13.28 19.83 20.36
CA ASP A 351 13.32 21.22 20.80
C ASP A 351 11.93 21.77 21.16
N ALA A 352 10.85 21.20 20.60
CA ALA A 352 9.47 21.59 20.85
C ALA A 352 9.03 21.35 22.30
N SER A 353 8.21 22.27 22.83
CA SER A 353 7.69 22.20 24.19
C SER A 353 6.21 22.56 24.30
N VAL A 354 5.55 21.95 25.26
CA VAL A 354 4.12 22.10 25.57
C VAL A 354 3.95 22.33 27.07
N ARG A 355 2.91 23.08 27.46
CA ARG A 355 2.56 23.28 28.87
C ARG A 355 1.56 22.21 29.30
N ILE A 356 1.93 21.44 30.31
CA ILE A 356 1.09 20.35 30.83
C ILE A 356 0.90 20.54 32.33
N ALA A 357 -0.33 20.31 32.78
CA ALA A 357 -0.67 20.27 34.20
C ALA A 357 -0.36 18.86 34.74
N LEU A 358 0.61 18.77 35.64
CA LEU A 358 0.93 17.55 36.37
C LEU A 358 0.34 17.61 37.77
N ASN A 359 -0.21 16.49 38.23
CA ASN A 359 -0.65 16.34 39.61
C ASN A 359 0.54 15.84 40.44
N GLU A 360 1.07 16.69 41.32
CA GLU A 360 2.10 16.33 42.30
C GLU A 360 1.46 16.33 43.70
N GLY A 361 1.03 15.15 44.16
CA GLY A 361 0.29 15.02 45.42
C GLY A 361 -1.07 15.71 45.36
N ASN A 362 -1.31 16.71 46.22
CA ASN A 362 -2.58 17.45 46.29
C ASN A 362 -2.58 18.74 45.45
N GLU A 363 -1.49 19.07 44.76
CA GLU A 363 -1.34 20.29 43.98
C GLU A 363 -1.20 19.99 42.48
N THR A 364 -1.88 20.79 41.65
CA THR A 364 -1.73 20.73 40.20
C THR A 364 -0.75 21.80 39.76
N LEU A 365 0.43 21.39 39.30
CA LEU A 365 1.50 22.27 38.85
C LEU A 365 1.56 22.27 37.32
N THR A 366 1.51 23.46 36.71
CA THR A 366 1.72 23.59 35.26
C THR A 366 3.21 23.69 34.97
N GLN A 367 3.75 22.71 34.24
CA GLN A 367 5.17 22.64 33.86
C GLN A 367 5.32 22.72 32.34
N HIS A 368 6.45 23.29 31.89
CA HIS A 368 6.88 23.23 30.49
C HIS A 368 7.59 21.90 30.25
N MET A 369 7.04 21.07 29.37
CA MET A 369 7.54 19.74 29.04
C MET A 369 7.85 19.63 27.54
N PRO A 370 8.73 18.71 27.11
CA PRO A 370 8.91 18.44 25.68
C PRO A 370 7.60 17.98 25.04
N ASP A 371 7.31 18.41 23.81
CA ASP A 371 6.09 17.96 23.10
C ASP A 371 6.30 16.56 22.53
N CYS A 372 6.16 15.56 23.41
CA CYS A 372 6.35 14.15 23.07
C CYS A 372 5.26 13.64 22.11
N GLY A 373 4.05 14.20 22.17
CA GLY A 373 2.96 13.84 21.26
C GLY A 373 3.28 14.25 19.83
N GLN A 374 3.71 15.51 19.62
CA GLN A 374 4.15 15.98 18.31
C GLN A 374 5.39 15.21 17.82
N CYS A 375 6.38 15.00 18.70
CA CYS A 375 7.61 14.25 18.37
C CYS A 375 7.33 12.83 17.86
N HIS A 376 6.35 12.14 18.45
CA HIS A 376 5.92 10.81 18.00
C HIS A 376 5.45 10.82 16.54
N TYR A 377 4.76 11.86 16.09
CA TYR A 377 4.28 11.97 14.71
C TYR A 377 5.32 12.52 13.73
N GLU A 378 6.05 13.56 14.11
CA GLU A 378 6.94 14.29 13.20
C GLU A 378 8.33 13.66 13.09
N THR A 379 8.84 13.10 14.19
CA THR A 379 10.19 12.52 14.27
C THR A 379 10.17 11.18 15.04
N PRO A 380 9.48 10.15 14.52
CA PRO A 380 9.29 8.89 15.23
C PRO A 380 10.62 8.20 15.60
N GLU A 381 11.68 8.41 14.83
CA GLU A 381 13.01 7.85 15.12
C GLU A 381 13.60 8.40 16.43
N LEU A 382 13.47 9.71 16.68
CA LEU A 382 13.92 10.35 17.91
C LEU A 382 13.04 9.96 19.10
N TYR A 383 11.74 9.88 18.86
CA TYR A 383 10.76 9.47 19.87
C TYR A 383 11.02 8.03 20.35
N GLU A 384 11.22 7.10 19.42
CA GLU A 384 11.57 5.71 19.74
C GLU A 384 12.94 5.60 20.42
N GLU A 385 13.91 6.46 20.04
CA GLU A 385 15.20 6.54 20.72
C GLU A 385 14.99 6.84 22.23
N CYS A 386 14.20 7.86 22.57
CA CYS A 386 13.86 8.19 23.96
C CYS A 386 13.10 7.04 24.65
N LEU A 387 12.04 6.53 24.02
CA LEU A 387 11.19 5.49 24.63
C LEU A 387 11.91 4.18 24.90
N SER A 388 12.88 3.81 24.05
CA SER A 388 13.68 2.59 24.26
C SER A 388 14.56 2.62 25.52
N ARG A 389 14.72 3.80 26.13
CA ARG A 389 15.53 4.07 27.32
C ARG A 389 14.69 4.39 28.55
N LEU A 390 13.40 4.13 28.47
CA LEU A 390 12.44 4.27 29.56
C LEU A 390 11.82 2.91 29.83
N THR A 391 11.55 2.62 31.10
CA THR A 391 10.95 1.36 31.51
C THR A 391 9.98 1.55 32.65
N LEU A 392 9.09 0.58 32.86
CA LEU A 392 8.08 0.62 33.91
C LEU A 392 8.53 -0.20 35.13
N VAL A 393 8.49 0.39 36.32
CA VAL A 393 8.80 -0.29 37.59
C VAL A 393 7.73 0.00 38.64
N HIS A 394 7.72 -0.75 39.74
CA HIS A 394 6.89 -0.43 40.89
C HIS A 394 7.33 0.93 41.49
N SER A 395 6.38 1.80 41.87
CA SER A 395 6.60 3.12 42.51
C SER A 395 7.16 3.04 43.94
N GLY A 396 7.94 2.01 44.25
CA GLY A 396 8.44 1.67 45.58
C GLY A 396 9.34 0.44 45.53
N ARG A 397 9.36 -0.35 46.61
CA ARG A 397 10.04 -1.65 46.56
C ARG A 397 9.26 -2.59 45.66
N CYS A 398 9.93 -3.13 44.64
CA CYS A 398 9.41 -4.26 43.90
C CYS A 398 9.13 -5.40 44.90
N PRO A 399 7.95 -6.05 44.85
CA PRO A 399 7.75 -7.29 45.58
C PRO A 399 8.86 -8.25 45.12
N ALA A 400 9.63 -8.75 46.08
CA ALA A 400 10.79 -9.60 45.83
C ALA A 400 10.36 -10.76 44.92
N ASN A 401 11.25 -11.16 44.01
CA ASN A 401 11.06 -12.38 43.24
C ASN A 401 10.89 -13.53 44.25
N PRO A 402 9.72 -14.21 44.31
CA PRO A 402 9.47 -15.25 45.31
C PRO A 402 10.42 -16.45 45.18
N ASP A 403 11.20 -16.51 44.10
CA ASP A 403 12.15 -17.57 43.78
C ASP A 403 13.64 -17.16 43.94
N ASP A 404 13.97 -16.03 44.60
CA ASP A 404 15.36 -15.65 44.88
C ASP A 404 15.92 -16.43 46.09
N PRO A 405 16.88 -17.37 45.88
CA PRO A 405 17.39 -18.23 46.95
C PRO A 405 18.12 -17.45 48.05
N GLU A 406 18.80 -16.34 47.72
CA GLU A 406 19.54 -15.54 48.70
C GLU A 406 18.61 -14.75 49.61
N GLU A 407 17.43 -14.33 49.11
CA GLU A 407 16.44 -13.61 49.91
C GLU A 407 15.71 -14.56 50.87
N ILE A 408 15.39 -15.78 50.42
CA ILE A 408 14.83 -16.85 51.27
C ILE A 408 15.78 -17.15 52.42
N GLU A 409 17.09 -17.26 52.15
CA GLU A 409 18.10 -17.52 53.17
C GLU A 409 18.21 -16.35 54.18
N ARG A 410 18.19 -15.10 53.70
CA ARG A 410 18.17 -13.90 54.56
C ARG A 410 16.90 -13.78 55.40
N GLN A 411 15.74 -14.13 54.86
CA GLN A 411 14.47 -14.13 55.58
C GLN A 411 14.44 -15.23 56.65
N GLN A 412 14.94 -16.42 56.33
CA GLN A 412 15.09 -17.51 57.29
C GLN A 412 16.06 -17.13 58.41
N GLU A 413 17.20 -16.49 58.10
CA GLU A 413 18.14 -15.99 59.11
C GLU A 413 17.50 -14.93 60.02
N TYR A 414 16.70 -14.03 59.46
CA TYR A 414 16.00 -12.99 60.23
C TYR A 414 14.93 -13.58 61.15
N GLU A 415 14.12 -14.53 60.65
CA GLU A 415 13.13 -15.25 61.45
C GLU A 415 13.79 -16.10 62.53
N GLN A 416 14.91 -16.76 62.22
CA GLN A 416 15.67 -17.56 63.17
C GLN A 416 16.28 -16.68 64.26
N ARG A 417 16.80 -15.48 63.93
CA ARG A 417 17.23 -14.48 64.91
C ARG A 417 16.07 -14.01 65.79
N ALA A 418 14.92 -13.68 65.20
CA ALA A 418 13.75 -13.24 65.96
C ALA A 418 13.24 -14.34 66.90
N ARG A 419 13.30 -15.61 66.48
CA ARG A 419 12.95 -16.78 67.32
C ARG A 419 13.93 -16.96 68.47
N MET A 420 15.22 -16.80 68.22
CA MET A 420 16.28 -16.87 69.25
C MET A 420 16.18 -15.72 70.24
N GLU A 421 15.83 -14.51 69.80
CA GLU A 421 15.58 -13.37 70.68
C GLU A 421 14.31 -13.55 71.52
N ALA A 422 13.24 -14.11 70.95
CA ALA A 422 12.01 -14.42 71.69
C ALA A 422 12.26 -15.49 72.77
N LEU A 423 13.02 -16.54 72.45
CA LEU A 423 13.46 -17.55 73.42
C LEU A 423 14.39 -16.94 74.48
N GLY A 424 15.30 -16.03 74.10
CA GLY A 424 16.17 -15.32 75.03
C GLY A 424 15.41 -14.42 76.02
N ARG A 425 14.23 -13.91 75.63
CA ARG A 425 13.35 -13.15 76.53
C ARG A 425 12.57 -14.07 77.49
N SER A 426 12.12 -15.25 77.04
CA SER A 426 11.42 -16.20 77.91
C SER A 426 12.31 -16.90 78.96
N PHE A 427 13.63 -16.80 78.84
CA PHE A 427 14.59 -17.29 79.84
C PHE A 427 15.03 -16.21 80.85
N ARG A 428 14.61 -14.96 80.68
CA ARG A 428 14.94 -13.83 81.59
C ARG A 428 13.77 -13.40 82.49
N GLU A 429 12.58 -13.92 82.24
CA GLU A 429 11.44 -13.94 83.18
C GLU A 429 11.50 -15.24 83.99
#